data_AF-A0A8X6LZ30-F1
#
_entry.id   AF-A0A8X6LZ30-F1
#
_cell.length_a   1.000
_cell.length_b   1.000
_cell.length_c   1.000
_cell.angle_alpha   90.00
_cell.angle_beta   90.00
_cell.angle_gamma   90.00
#
_symmetry.space_group_name_H-M   'P 1'
#
loop_
_entity.id
_entity.type
_entity.pdbx_description
1 polymer ?
#
loop_
_entity_poly.entity_id
_entity_poly.type
_entity_poly.pdbx_seq_one_letter_code
_entity_poly.pdbx_strand_id
1 'polypeptide(L)'
;MPCVICTDRFDSVVEIAQTKCGHVFHFDCVSRWIDHSETCPECRGVVYYTDLSNLYINFAPNDDAVRLRIETWKIKTLLEEKDMALIFSKEKIKELQLYMIFKNLDISRMQDHLRGLEFEYALVRAKVGLKSLPSLVTEIKRLKQENKKLVKQVARHNKKKKMTGCQNGQVPPKKKRRVDKVKLNKKVKESQFPCCQHHL
;
A
#
# COMPACT_ATOMS: atom_id res chain seq x y z
N MET A 1 -53.69 37.06 4.31
CA MET A 1 -55.09 36.74 4.70
C MET A 1 -55.39 35.33 4.23
N PRO A 2 -55.88 34.41 5.08
CA PRO A 2 -56.46 33.13 4.65
C PRO A 2 -57.91 33.32 4.19
N CYS A 3 -58.45 32.37 3.42
CA CYS A 3 -59.87 32.34 3.08
C CYS A 3 -60.71 32.10 4.34
N VAL A 4 -61.61 33.01 4.72
CA VAL A 4 -62.37 32.88 5.99
C VAL A 4 -63.40 31.74 5.98
N ILE A 5 -63.74 31.20 4.82
CA ILE A 5 -64.69 30.08 4.68
C ILE A 5 -64.01 28.74 5.03
N CYS A 6 -62.82 28.48 4.49
CA CYS A 6 -62.10 27.21 4.69
C CYS A 6 -60.88 27.32 5.59
N THR A 7 -60.48 28.53 5.98
CA THR A 7 -59.30 28.87 6.80
C THR A 7 -57.93 28.60 6.16
N ASP A 8 -57.90 28.12 4.91
CA ASP A 8 -56.65 27.86 4.18
C ASP A 8 -56.04 29.12 3.56
N ARG A 9 -54.73 29.06 3.28
CA ARG A 9 -54.00 30.13 2.59
C ARG A 9 -54.28 30.09 1.09
N PHE A 10 -54.35 31.28 0.50
CA PHE A 10 -54.32 31.45 -0.94
C PHE A 10 -52.98 30.96 -1.51
N ASP A 11 -53.02 30.16 -2.56
CA ASP A 11 -51.86 29.68 -3.30
C ASP A 11 -52.03 29.88 -4.82
N SER A 12 -50.99 29.59 -5.59
CA SER A 12 -50.97 29.78 -7.04
C SER A 12 -51.76 28.72 -7.82
N VAL A 13 -52.30 27.71 -7.15
CA VAL A 13 -52.94 26.53 -7.76
C VAL A 13 -54.46 26.67 -7.71
N VAL A 14 -54.99 27.31 -6.66
CA VAL A 14 -56.42 27.49 -6.45
C VAL A 14 -56.91 28.83 -6.99
N GLU A 15 -58.05 28.82 -7.69
CA GLU A 15 -58.67 30.04 -8.19
C GLU A 15 -59.18 30.92 -7.03
N ILE A 16 -58.90 32.22 -7.11
CA ILE A 16 -59.24 33.20 -6.10
C ILE A 16 -60.25 34.16 -6.70
N ALA A 17 -61.28 34.51 -5.95
CA ALA A 17 -62.32 35.43 -6.37
C ALA A 17 -62.46 36.59 -5.39
N GLN A 18 -62.69 37.78 -5.93
CA GLN A 18 -63.10 38.95 -5.17
C GLN A 18 -64.57 39.25 -5.44
N THR A 19 -65.30 39.56 -4.37
CA THR A 19 -66.69 40.04 -4.45
C THR A 19 -66.73 41.55 -4.71
N LYS A 20 -67.85 42.10 -5.20
CA LYS A 20 -68.04 43.56 -5.37
C LYS A 20 -67.78 44.40 -4.13
N CYS A 21 -67.94 43.83 -2.93
CA CYS A 21 -67.65 44.52 -1.67
C CYS A 21 -66.15 44.53 -1.30
N GLY A 22 -65.30 43.87 -2.08
CA GLY A 22 -63.83 43.88 -1.96
C GLY A 22 -63.23 42.68 -1.20
N HIS A 23 -64.05 41.87 -0.52
CA HIS A 23 -63.56 40.68 0.21
C HIS A 23 -63.20 39.54 -0.75
N VAL A 24 -62.17 38.77 -0.37
CA VAL A 24 -61.48 37.79 -1.23
C VAL A 24 -61.58 36.39 -0.62
N PHE A 25 -61.91 35.40 -1.45
CA PHE A 25 -62.10 34.01 -1.07
C PHE A 25 -61.56 33.08 -2.17
N HIS A 26 -61.41 31.79 -1.90
CA HIS A 26 -61.27 30.83 -3.00
C HIS A 26 -62.57 30.83 -3.81
N PHE A 27 -62.47 30.75 -5.13
CA PHE A 27 -63.63 30.75 -6.03
C PHE A 27 -64.63 29.67 -5.61
N ASP A 28 -64.17 28.43 -5.43
CA ASP A 28 -65.02 27.32 -5.00
C ASP A 28 -65.68 27.52 -3.63
N CYS A 29 -65.02 28.24 -2.72
CA CYS A 29 -65.56 28.50 -1.40
C CYS A 29 -66.71 29.50 -1.46
N VAL A 30 -66.51 30.63 -2.16
CA VAL A 30 -67.54 31.67 -2.26
C VAL A 30 -68.68 31.25 -3.18
N SER A 31 -68.41 30.49 -4.25
CA SER A 31 -69.45 29.91 -5.11
C SER A 31 -70.41 29.01 -4.32
N ARG A 32 -69.87 28.04 -3.56
CA ARG A 32 -70.68 27.17 -2.68
C ARG A 32 -71.45 27.94 -1.62
N TRP A 33 -70.91 29.06 -1.14
CA TRP A 33 -71.59 29.91 -0.19
C TRP A 33 -72.80 30.61 -0.82
N ILE A 34 -72.62 31.19 -2.02
CA ILE A 34 -73.68 31.89 -2.76
C ILE A 34 -74.86 30.95 -3.08
N ASP A 35 -74.59 29.67 -3.37
CA ASP A 35 -75.65 28.66 -3.57
C ASP A 35 -76.59 28.52 -2.36
N HIS A 36 -76.11 28.82 -1.15
CA HIS A 36 -76.88 28.70 0.09
C HIS A 36 -77.33 30.06 0.63
N SER A 37 -76.53 31.12 0.40
CA SER A 37 -76.78 32.48 0.88
C SER A 37 -76.11 33.48 -0.06
N GLU A 38 -76.92 34.28 -0.75
CA GLU A 38 -76.49 35.36 -1.65
C GLU A 38 -75.90 36.58 -0.88
N THR A 39 -75.07 36.34 0.13
CA THR A 39 -74.45 37.36 0.96
C THR A 39 -72.95 37.11 1.13
N CYS A 40 -72.18 38.18 1.28
CA CYS A 40 -70.76 38.09 1.58
C CYS A 40 -70.53 37.50 2.99
N PRO A 41 -69.69 36.47 3.14
CA PRO A 41 -69.38 35.87 4.46
C PRO A 41 -68.78 36.85 5.47
N GLU A 42 -68.11 37.91 5.02
CA GLU A 42 -67.45 38.89 5.90
C GLU A 42 -68.34 40.08 6.27
N CYS A 43 -68.98 40.73 5.28
CA CYS A 43 -69.74 41.96 5.52
C CYS A 43 -71.26 41.83 5.37
N ARG A 44 -71.75 40.64 4.97
CA ARG A 44 -73.17 40.33 4.74
C ARG A 44 -73.86 41.17 3.65
N GLY A 45 -73.11 41.95 2.88
CA GLY A 45 -73.64 42.61 1.67
C GLY A 45 -74.10 41.58 0.64
N VAL A 46 -75.10 41.91 -0.17
CA VAL A 46 -75.63 41.01 -1.20
C VAL A 46 -74.56 40.74 -2.26
N VAL A 47 -74.41 39.47 -2.66
CA VAL A 47 -73.42 39.02 -3.66
C VAL A 47 -74.05 37.99 -4.57
N TYR A 48 -73.90 38.19 -5.88
CA TYR A 48 -74.27 37.24 -6.93
C TYR A 48 -73.04 36.66 -7.64
N TYR A 49 -73.22 35.57 -8.39
CA TYR A 49 -72.15 34.98 -9.21
C TYR A 49 -71.50 35.96 -10.20
N THR A 50 -72.30 36.88 -10.77
CA THR A 50 -71.82 37.94 -11.68
C THR A 50 -71.00 39.02 -10.97
N ASP A 51 -71.00 39.01 -9.64
CA ASP A 51 -70.24 39.94 -8.80
C ASP A 51 -68.86 39.37 -8.41
N LEU A 52 -68.56 38.13 -8.82
CA LEU A 52 -67.28 37.47 -8.62
C LEU A 52 -66.31 37.83 -9.73
N SER A 53 -65.18 38.41 -9.37
CA SER A 53 -64.07 38.67 -10.27
C SER A 53 -62.89 37.78 -9.91
N ASN A 54 -62.40 36.98 -10.86
CA ASN A 54 -61.22 36.15 -10.65
C ASN A 54 -59.98 37.02 -10.47
N LEU A 55 -59.25 36.77 -9.38
CA LEU A 55 -57.98 37.41 -9.07
C LEU A 55 -56.83 36.48 -9.43
N TYR A 56 -55.94 36.96 -10.30
CA TYR A 56 -54.69 36.29 -10.62
C TYR A 56 -53.56 36.94 -9.81
N ILE A 57 -53.27 36.38 -8.65
CA ILE A 57 -52.19 36.86 -7.78
C ILE A 57 -50.88 36.22 -8.25
N ASN A 58 -49.90 37.04 -8.62
CA ASN A 58 -48.55 36.56 -8.87
C ASN A 58 -47.86 36.31 -7.51
N PHE A 59 -47.91 35.08 -7.03
CA PHE A 59 -47.21 34.69 -5.81
C PHE A 59 -45.71 34.75 -6.07
N ALA A 60 -45.05 35.79 -5.54
CA ALA A 60 -43.60 35.83 -5.50
C ALA A 60 -43.10 34.55 -4.81
N PRO A 61 -42.09 33.87 -5.37
CA PRO A 61 -41.56 32.66 -4.76
C PRO A 61 -41.14 32.98 -3.32
N ASN A 62 -41.65 32.21 -2.36
CA ASN A 62 -41.31 32.37 -0.95
C ASN A 62 -39.77 32.36 -0.80
N ASP A 63 -39.20 33.35 -0.13
CA ASP A 63 -37.76 33.46 0.13
C ASP A 63 -37.18 32.18 0.73
N ASP A 64 -37.96 31.49 1.57
CA ASP A 64 -37.57 30.19 2.14
C ASP A 64 -37.46 29.10 1.07
N ALA A 65 -38.37 29.06 0.10
CA ALA A 65 -38.36 28.07 -0.99
C ALA A 65 -37.17 28.28 -1.94
N VAL A 66 -36.82 29.55 -2.20
CA VAL A 66 -35.62 29.89 -2.98
C VAL A 66 -34.35 29.48 -2.24
N ARG A 67 -34.25 29.79 -0.93
CA ARG A 67 -33.12 29.39 -0.09
C ARG A 67 -32.95 27.88 -0.05
N LEU A 68 -34.03 27.13 0.17
CA LEU A 68 -34.04 25.66 0.18
C LEU A 68 -33.55 25.08 -1.14
N ARG A 69 -33.97 25.64 -2.28
CA ARG A 69 -33.53 25.19 -3.60
C ARG A 69 -32.02 25.40 -3.80
N ILE A 70 -31.48 26.54 -3.36
CA ILE A 70 -30.04 26.84 -3.43
C ILE A 70 -29.24 25.84 -2.58
N GLU A 71 -29.65 25.62 -1.33
CA GLU A 71 -28.97 24.67 -0.44
C GLU A 71 -29.07 23.23 -0.96
N THR A 72 -30.22 22.84 -1.50
CA THR A 72 -30.40 21.52 -2.12
C THR A 72 -29.44 21.31 -3.28
N TRP A 73 -29.26 22.34 -4.13
CA TRP A 73 -28.33 22.28 -5.24
C TRP A 73 -26.88 22.18 -4.77
N LYS A 74 -26.47 22.98 -3.76
CA LYS A 74 -25.12 22.88 -3.16
C LYS A 74 -24.83 21.49 -2.63
N ILE A 75 -25.77 20.91 -1.88
CA ILE A 75 -25.63 19.55 -1.32
C ILE A 75 -25.51 18.53 -2.45
N LYS A 76 -26.32 18.66 -3.51
CA LYS A 76 -26.27 17.77 -4.67
C LYS A 76 -24.90 17.81 -5.37
N THR A 77 -24.37 19.01 -5.63
CA THR A 77 -23.05 19.16 -6.23
C THR A 77 -21.96 18.53 -5.37
N LEU A 78 -21.97 18.78 -4.06
CA LEU A 78 -21.02 18.16 -3.12
C LEU A 78 -21.14 16.64 -3.10
N LEU A 79 -22.35 16.10 -3.18
CA LEU A 79 -22.58 14.65 -3.22
C LEU A 79 -21.95 14.04 -4.48
N GLU A 80 -22.18 14.64 -5.64
CA GLU A 80 -21.62 14.20 -6.93
C GLU A 80 -20.07 14.21 -6.90
N GLU A 81 -19.45 15.25 -6.33
CA GLU A 81 -18.00 15.32 -6.16
C GLU A 81 -17.46 14.18 -5.26
N LYS A 82 -18.15 13.88 -4.16
CA LYS A 82 -17.77 12.80 -3.24
C LYS A 82 -17.95 11.43 -3.88
N ASP A 83 -19.00 11.22 -4.65
CA ASP A 83 -19.24 9.97 -5.37
C ASP A 83 -18.13 9.70 -6.40
N MET A 84 -17.73 10.72 -7.15
CA MET A 84 -16.61 10.61 -8.09
C MET A 84 -15.29 10.29 -7.39
N ALA A 85 -14.99 10.95 -6.27
CA ALA A 85 -13.79 10.66 -5.48
C ALA A 85 -13.80 9.22 -4.91
N LEU A 86 -14.98 8.74 -4.48
CA LEU A 86 -15.15 7.38 -3.99
C LEU A 86 -14.90 6.34 -5.09
N ILE A 87 -15.41 6.58 -6.31
CA ILE A 87 -15.18 5.69 -7.46
C ILE A 87 -13.68 5.60 -7.77
N PHE A 88 -12.98 6.75 -7.85
CA PHE A 88 -11.55 6.78 -8.10
C PHE A 88 -10.75 6.04 -7.02
N SER A 89 -11.08 6.30 -5.75
CA SER A 89 -10.49 5.61 -4.59
C SER A 89 -10.67 4.08 -4.69
N LYS A 90 -11.89 3.62 -5.00
CA LYS A 90 -12.20 2.19 -5.13
C LYS A 90 -11.38 1.55 -6.24
N GLU A 91 -11.20 2.23 -7.37
CA GLU A 91 -10.39 1.69 -8.47
C GLU A 91 -8.90 1.61 -8.09
N LYS A 92 -8.39 2.64 -7.40
CA LYS A 92 -7.01 2.61 -6.92
C LYS A 92 -6.75 1.49 -5.92
N ILE A 93 -7.73 1.20 -5.06
CA ILE A 93 -7.65 0.07 -4.13
C ILE A 93 -7.53 -1.26 -4.89
N LYS A 94 -8.34 -1.49 -5.93
CA LYS A 94 -8.25 -2.72 -6.74
C LYS A 94 -6.88 -2.85 -7.41
N GLU A 95 -6.37 -1.77 -7.98
CA GLU A 95 -5.04 -1.74 -8.60
C GLU A 95 -3.95 -2.14 -7.60
N LEU A 96 -3.96 -1.54 -6.41
CA LEU A 96 -3.00 -1.85 -5.35
C LEU A 96 -3.14 -3.29 -4.84
N GLN A 97 -4.36 -3.81 -4.74
CA GLN A 97 -4.61 -5.20 -4.37
C GLN A 97 -4.00 -6.17 -5.40
N LEU A 98 -4.19 -5.92 -6.70
CA LEU A 98 -3.59 -6.73 -7.75
C LEU A 98 -2.06 -6.68 -7.68
N TYR A 99 -1.48 -5.49 -7.53
CA TYR A 99 -0.04 -5.31 -7.36
C TYR A 99 0.50 -6.12 -6.17
N MET A 100 -0.19 -6.07 -5.01
CA MET A 100 0.18 -6.86 -3.83
C MET A 100 0.14 -8.37 -4.10
N ILE A 101 -0.86 -8.86 -4.83
CA ILE A 101 -0.95 -10.29 -5.20
C ILE A 101 0.28 -10.69 -6.03
N PHE A 102 0.64 -9.91 -7.06
CA PHE A 102 1.83 -10.20 -7.87
C PHE A 102 3.11 -10.17 -7.05
N LYS A 103 3.27 -9.19 -6.15
CA LYS A 103 4.45 -9.11 -5.28
C LYS A 103 4.54 -10.25 -4.29
N ASN A 104 3.42 -10.73 -3.77
CA ASN A 104 3.39 -11.91 -2.91
C ASN A 104 3.80 -13.18 -3.68
N LEU A 105 3.39 -13.31 -4.94
CA LEU A 105 3.84 -14.41 -5.80
C LEU A 105 5.35 -14.33 -6.06
N ASP A 106 5.87 -13.13 -6.36
CA ASP A 106 7.31 -12.90 -6.52
C ASP A 106 8.08 -13.30 -5.25
N ILE A 107 7.60 -12.88 -4.07
CA ILE A 107 8.19 -13.22 -2.77
C ILE A 107 8.20 -14.74 -2.55
N SER A 108 7.08 -15.42 -2.81
CA SER A 108 7.01 -16.88 -2.67
C SER A 108 8.03 -17.57 -3.57
N ARG A 109 8.16 -17.14 -4.83
CA ARG A 109 9.14 -17.71 -5.77
C ARG A 109 10.58 -17.47 -5.31
N MET A 110 10.87 -16.30 -4.75
CA MET A 110 12.19 -16.00 -4.21
C MET A 110 12.50 -16.83 -2.96
N GLN A 111 11.51 -17.04 -2.09
CA GLN A 111 11.64 -17.90 -0.91
C GLN A 111 11.92 -19.36 -1.32
N ASP A 112 11.27 -19.87 -2.36
CA ASP A 112 11.50 -21.23 -2.85
C ASP A 112 12.92 -21.42 -3.38
N HIS A 113 13.42 -20.46 -4.18
CA HIS A 113 14.81 -20.46 -4.63
C HIS A 113 15.80 -20.39 -3.47
N LEU A 114 15.53 -19.54 -2.48
CA LEU A 114 16.40 -19.41 -1.31
C LEU A 114 16.49 -20.74 -0.55
N ARG A 115 15.36 -21.41 -0.32
CA ARG A 115 15.33 -22.75 0.30
C ARG A 115 16.13 -23.77 -0.51
N GLY A 116 16.04 -23.71 -1.85
CA GLY A 116 16.83 -24.56 -2.74
C GLY A 116 18.34 -24.33 -2.58
N LEU A 117 18.77 -23.07 -2.60
CA LEU A 117 20.18 -22.69 -2.40
C LEU A 117 20.69 -23.06 -1.01
N GLU A 118 19.87 -22.88 0.03
CA GLU A 118 20.19 -23.29 1.39
C GLU A 118 20.39 -24.81 1.48
N PHE A 119 19.55 -25.59 0.79
CA PHE A 119 19.68 -27.03 0.70
C PHE A 119 20.96 -27.45 -0.05
N GLU A 120 21.24 -26.85 -1.20
CA GLU A 120 22.48 -27.10 -1.96
C GLU A 120 23.72 -26.74 -1.13
N TYR A 121 23.70 -25.59 -0.45
CA TYR A 121 24.77 -25.17 0.46
C TYR A 121 24.97 -26.18 1.59
N ALA A 122 23.90 -26.68 2.19
CA ALA A 122 23.97 -27.70 3.23
C ALA A 122 24.58 -29.02 2.70
N LEU A 123 24.19 -29.46 1.49
CA LEU A 123 24.76 -30.63 0.84
C LEU A 123 26.25 -30.47 0.54
N VAL A 124 26.65 -29.32 -0.02
CA VAL A 124 28.06 -29.02 -0.30
C VAL A 124 28.86 -28.99 1.00
N ARG A 125 28.35 -28.32 2.03
CA ARG A 125 28.96 -28.28 3.37
C ARG A 125 29.16 -29.68 3.95
N ALA A 126 28.19 -30.57 3.80
CA ALA A 126 28.29 -31.96 4.23
C ALA A 126 29.32 -32.76 3.40
N LYS A 127 29.29 -32.64 2.07
CA LYS A 127 30.18 -33.35 1.13
C LYS A 127 31.65 -32.94 1.25
N VAL A 128 31.91 -31.65 1.44
CA VAL A 128 33.28 -31.13 1.62
C VAL A 128 33.90 -31.66 2.92
N GLY A 129 33.09 -32.29 3.81
CA GLY A 129 33.62 -33.08 4.91
C GLY A 129 34.59 -32.28 5.77
N LEU A 130 34.38 -30.97 5.86
CA LEU A 130 35.22 -30.08 6.62
C LEU A 130 35.03 -30.51 8.08
N LYS A 131 35.95 -31.39 8.54
CA LYS A 131 36.31 -31.48 9.95
C LYS A 131 36.27 -30.05 10.44
N SER A 132 35.40 -29.78 11.41
CA SER A 132 35.17 -28.41 11.86
C SER A 132 36.54 -27.74 12.03
N LEU A 133 36.67 -26.48 11.60
CA LEU A 133 37.94 -25.76 11.71
C LEU A 133 38.60 -25.94 13.11
N PRO A 134 37.85 -26.01 14.24
CA PRO A 134 38.39 -26.39 15.54
C PRO A 134 39.00 -27.80 15.65
N SER A 135 38.41 -28.81 15.02
CA SER A 135 38.91 -30.20 14.98
C SER A 135 40.24 -30.29 14.21
N LEU A 136 40.33 -29.62 13.06
CA LEU A 136 41.59 -29.53 12.30
C LEU A 136 42.68 -28.79 13.08
N VAL A 137 42.33 -27.68 13.75
CA VAL A 137 43.26 -26.93 14.59
C VAL A 137 43.77 -27.77 15.77
N THR A 138 42.89 -28.56 16.39
CA THR A 138 43.25 -29.45 17.50
C THR A 138 44.20 -30.55 17.04
N GLU A 139 43.94 -31.17 15.89
CA GLU A 139 44.81 -32.19 15.31
C GLU A 139 46.18 -31.62 14.91
N ILE A 140 46.22 -30.43 14.31
CA ILE A 140 47.48 -29.73 14.01
C ILE A 140 48.29 -29.46 15.28
N LYS A 141 47.65 -29.08 16.40
CA LYS A 141 48.33 -28.88 17.69
C LYS A 141 48.90 -30.19 18.23
N ARG A 142 48.14 -31.28 18.17
CA ARG A 142 48.58 -32.63 18.61
C ARG A 142 49.80 -33.08 17.82
N LEU A 143 49.72 -33.04 16.50
CA LEU A 143 50.83 -33.43 15.59
C LEU A 143 52.07 -32.55 15.80
N LYS A 144 51.91 -31.25 16.08
CA LYS A 144 53.05 -30.37 16.44
C LYS A 144 53.73 -30.78 17.74
N GLN A 145 52.98 -31.16 18.77
CA GLN A 145 53.56 -31.64 20.03
C GLN A 145 54.27 -32.98 19.85
N GLU A 146 53.69 -33.90 19.09
CA GLU A 146 54.27 -35.20 18.79
C GLU A 146 55.57 -35.07 17.99
N ASN A 147 55.59 -34.23 16.95
CA ASN A 147 56.82 -33.90 16.22
C ASN A 147 57.90 -33.32 17.14
N LYS A 148 57.55 -32.42 18.07
CA LYS A 148 58.52 -31.90 19.06
C LYS A 148 59.10 -33.02 19.93
N LYS A 149 58.29 -34.01 20.34
CA LYS A 149 58.76 -35.17 21.13
C LYS A 149 59.68 -36.06 20.30
N LEU A 150 59.29 -36.39 19.08
CA LEU A 150 60.07 -37.23 18.16
C LEU A 150 61.43 -36.57 17.82
N VAL A 151 61.45 -35.27 17.53
CA VAL A 151 62.70 -34.52 17.28
C VAL A 151 63.64 -34.61 18.49
N LYS A 152 63.13 -34.47 19.71
CA LYS A 152 63.92 -34.63 20.94
C LYS A 152 64.44 -36.06 21.10
N GLN A 153 63.63 -37.07 20.80
CA GLN A 153 64.03 -38.48 20.87
C GLN A 153 65.12 -38.80 19.84
N VAL A 154 64.98 -38.33 18.60
CA VAL A 154 66.00 -38.47 17.55
C VAL A 154 67.29 -37.77 17.95
N ALA A 155 67.23 -36.55 18.51
CA ALA A 155 68.41 -35.85 19.01
C ALA A 155 69.12 -36.62 20.12
N ARG A 156 68.37 -37.22 21.06
CA ARG A 156 68.91 -38.08 22.13
C ARG A 156 69.54 -39.36 21.57
N HIS A 157 68.88 -40.01 20.62
CA HIS A 157 69.38 -41.23 19.98
C HIS A 157 70.66 -40.95 19.16
N ASN A 158 70.71 -39.83 18.43
CA ASN A 158 71.91 -39.38 17.73
C ASN A 158 73.04 -39.01 18.69
N LYS A 159 72.73 -38.42 19.86
CA LYS A 159 73.73 -38.14 20.91
C LYS A 159 74.28 -39.44 21.51
N LYS A 160 73.43 -40.44 21.76
CA LYS A 160 73.86 -41.79 22.21
C LYS A 160 74.73 -42.49 21.16
N LYS A 161 74.33 -42.46 19.88
CA LYS A 161 75.16 -42.98 18.77
C LYS A 161 76.52 -42.30 18.66
N LYS A 162 76.62 -40.99 18.97
CA LYS A 162 77.90 -40.26 19.05
C LYS A 162 78.76 -40.65 20.25
N MET A 163 78.18 -41.19 21.32
CA MET A 163 78.91 -41.64 22.53
C MET A 163 79.31 -43.12 22.45
N THR A 164 78.65 -43.93 21.63
CA THR A 164 78.98 -45.36 21.41
C THR A 164 79.83 -45.61 20.15
N GLY A 165 80.31 -44.57 19.47
CA GLY A 165 81.18 -44.68 18.30
C GLY A 165 82.52 -44.01 18.56
N CYS A 166 83.46 -44.75 19.16
CA CYS A 166 84.87 -44.38 19.20
C CYS A 166 85.59 -45.10 18.04
N GLN A 167 86.19 -44.30 17.15
CA GLN A 167 87.21 -44.63 16.13
C GLN A 167 86.77 -45.47 14.92
N ASN A 168 87.05 -45.16 13.64
CA ASN A 168 87.99 -44.29 12.92
C ASN A 168 87.27 -43.82 11.63
N GLY A 169 87.62 -42.82 10.82
CA GLY A 169 88.78 -41.96 10.64
C GLY A 169 88.57 -41.24 9.29
N GLN A 170 89.08 -40.00 9.20
CA GLN A 170 89.46 -39.26 7.98
C GLN A 170 88.45 -39.15 6.81
N VAL A 171 87.92 -37.93 6.62
CA VAL A 171 87.44 -37.43 5.32
C VAL A 171 88.63 -36.77 4.60
N PRO A 172 88.85 -37.04 3.30
CA PRO A 172 88.97 -35.92 2.37
C PRO A 172 88.31 -36.25 0.99
N PRO A 173 88.28 -35.36 -0.02
CA PRO A 173 87.05 -34.66 -0.43
C PRO A 173 86.61 -34.99 -1.87
N LYS A 174 85.32 -34.93 -2.21
CA LYS A 174 84.87 -34.96 -3.62
C LYS A 174 83.87 -33.85 -3.96
N LYS A 175 84.48 -32.80 -4.54
CA LYS A 175 84.06 -31.88 -5.62
C LYS A 175 82.58 -31.48 -5.72
N LYS A 176 82.38 -30.14 -5.66
CA LYS A 176 81.18 -29.40 -6.09
C LYS A 176 80.64 -29.94 -7.41
N ARG A 177 79.36 -30.35 -7.44
CA ARG A 177 78.55 -30.32 -8.66
C ARG A 177 77.43 -29.31 -8.47
N ARG A 178 77.48 -28.30 -9.33
CA ARG A 178 76.44 -27.29 -9.56
C ARG A 178 75.25 -28.04 -10.16
N VAL A 179 74.06 -27.89 -9.59
CA VAL A 179 72.81 -28.22 -10.28
C VAL A 179 71.96 -26.96 -10.23
N ASP A 180 71.56 -26.55 -11.42
CA ASP A 180 71.09 -25.23 -11.77
C ASP A 180 69.68 -24.93 -11.24
N LYS A 181 69.45 -23.64 -10.95
CA LYS A 181 68.11 -23.09 -10.72
C LYS A 181 67.29 -23.22 -11.99
N VAL A 182 66.32 -24.13 -12.02
CA VAL A 182 65.22 -24.07 -12.99
C VAL A 182 64.14 -23.17 -12.41
N LYS A 183 64.08 -21.95 -12.93
CA LYS A 183 62.87 -21.11 -12.86
C LYS A 183 61.83 -21.73 -13.79
N LEU A 184 60.63 -22.02 -13.29
CA LEU A 184 59.46 -22.13 -14.16
C LEU A 184 58.41 -21.10 -13.74
N ASN A 185 58.28 -20.10 -14.61
CA ASN A 185 57.20 -19.12 -14.65
C ASN A 185 55.82 -19.82 -14.64
N LYS A 186 54.87 -19.26 -13.88
CA LYS A 186 53.46 -19.26 -14.31
C LYS A 186 52.99 -17.83 -14.47
N LYS A 187 52.62 -17.55 -15.71
CA LYS A 187 52.06 -16.31 -16.23
C LYS A 187 50.88 -15.86 -15.37
N VAL A 188 50.96 -14.62 -14.92
CA VAL A 188 49.79 -13.78 -14.68
C VAL A 188 49.16 -13.54 -16.06
N LYS A 189 47.90 -13.96 -16.23
CA LYS A 189 46.98 -13.33 -17.16
C LYS A 189 45.79 -12.87 -16.33
N GLU A 190 45.81 -11.60 -16.00
CA GLU A 190 44.61 -10.83 -15.74
C GLU A 190 43.80 -10.78 -17.05
N SER A 191 42.54 -11.16 -16.97
CA SER A 191 41.51 -10.67 -17.87
C SER A 191 40.19 -10.66 -17.10
N GLN A 192 39.94 -9.49 -16.50
CA GLN A 192 38.66 -8.80 -16.37
C GLN A 192 37.46 -9.60 -15.82
N PHE A 193 37.18 -9.38 -14.54
CA PHE A 193 35.81 -9.36 -14.03
C PHE A 193 35.25 -7.94 -14.24
N PRO A 194 34.11 -7.75 -14.95
CA PRO A 194 33.37 -6.50 -14.87
C PRO A 194 32.64 -6.40 -13.53
N CYS A 195 32.99 -5.33 -12.82
CA CYS A 195 32.34 -4.86 -11.60
C CYS A 195 30.90 -4.41 -11.89
N CYS A 196 30.00 -4.64 -10.94
CA CYS A 196 28.66 -4.08 -10.90
C CYS A 196 28.70 -2.54 -11.01
N GLN A 197 27.86 -1.98 -11.89
CA GLN A 197 27.41 -0.59 -11.76
C GLN A 197 25.90 -0.59 -11.51
N HIS A 198 25.53 -0.09 -10.32
CA HIS A 198 24.27 0.60 -10.12
C HIS A 198 24.37 1.97 -10.78
N HIS A 199 23.38 2.35 -11.60
CA HIS A 199 22.73 3.67 -11.60
C HIS A 199 21.73 3.78 -12.76
N LEU A 200 20.43 3.74 -12.41
CA LEU A 200 19.33 4.65 -12.77
C LEU A 200 17.99 3.91 -12.66
#